data_AF-A0A4P9YZ66-F1
#
_entry.id   AF-A0A4P9YZ66-F1
#
_cell.length_a   1.000
_cell.length_b   1.000
_cell.length_c   1.000
_cell.angle_alpha   90.00
_cell.angle_beta   90.00
_cell.angle_gamma   90.00
#
_symmetry.space_group_name_H-M   'P 1'
#
loop_
_entity.id
_entity.type
_entity.pdbx_description
1 polymer ?
#
loop_
_entity_poly.entity_id
_entity_poly.type
_entity_poly.pdbx_seq_one_letter_code
_entity_poly.pdbx_strand_id
1 'polypeptide(L)'
;MYAMTQSVPRADPCPFHQVLATTPHGQLFQRHIAALYGLAVEEEEEDGPVPKASTVKTFSDCEYHTYQLPATSSGQHGIATVVYCFDRDARTSELSLGAIHLTGSSMPMRQFALPGNIELSMTGRQVVAALGEPERKGGPTSSASGVWMAWDRTGIQVELSAIDWEHPDATIREIILYRPAV
;
A
#
# COMPACT_ATOMS: atom_id res chain seq x y z
N MET A 1 -26.52 35.09 -22.03
CA MET A 1 -25.35 34.24 -22.37
C MET A 1 -24.95 33.57 -21.05
N TYR A 2 -25.45 32.35 -20.79
CA TYR A 2 -25.18 31.63 -19.54
C TYR A 2 -23.90 30.81 -19.69
N ALA A 3 -22.90 31.10 -18.87
CA ALA A 3 -21.68 30.30 -18.79
C ALA A 3 -22.02 28.98 -18.08
N MET A 4 -22.02 27.88 -18.82
CA MET A 4 -22.07 26.54 -18.24
C MET A 4 -20.71 26.25 -17.60
N THR A 5 -20.63 26.34 -16.27
CA THR A 5 -19.52 25.77 -15.51
C THR A 5 -19.58 24.25 -15.64
N GLN A 6 -18.73 23.69 -16.49
CA GLN A 6 -18.51 22.25 -16.51
C GLN A 6 -17.87 21.86 -15.16
N SER A 7 -18.60 21.10 -14.35
CA SER A 7 -18.04 20.49 -13.15
C SER A 7 -16.97 19.49 -13.58
N VAL A 8 -15.72 19.75 -13.22
CA VAL A 8 -14.65 18.76 -13.36
C VAL A 8 -15.06 17.54 -12.55
N PRO A 9 -15.15 16.34 -13.14
CA PRO A 9 -15.45 15.14 -12.38
C PRO A 9 -14.38 14.99 -11.30
N ARG A 10 -14.81 14.92 -10.03
CA ARG A 10 -13.91 14.55 -8.94
C ARG A 10 -13.41 13.15 -9.28
N ALA A 11 -12.09 13.00 -9.46
CA ALA A 11 -11.49 11.68 -9.52
C ALA A 11 -11.89 10.94 -8.25
N ASP A 12 -12.49 9.76 -8.39
CA ASP A 12 -12.81 8.93 -7.24
C ASP A 12 -11.53 8.73 -6.42
N PRO A 13 -11.56 8.97 -5.10
CA PRO A 13 -10.39 8.78 -4.29
C PRO A 13 -9.96 7.32 -4.40
N CYS A 14 -8.72 7.10 -4.80
CA CYS A 14 -8.04 5.81 -4.80
C CYS A 14 -8.48 4.98 -3.57
N PRO A 15 -8.79 3.68 -3.70
CA PRO A 15 -9.21 2.84 -2.57
C PRO A 15 -8.27 2.91 -1.36
N PHE A 16 -6.97 3.16 -1.59
CA PHE A 16 -6.00 3.45 -0.53
C PHE A 16 -6.38 4.66 0.33
N HIS A 17 -6.76 5.79 -0.29
CA HIS A 17 -7.17 6.98 0.45
C HIS A 17 -8.44 6.74 1.27
N GLN A 18 -9.30 5.81 0.85
CA GLN A 18 -10.51 5.47 1.58
C GLN A 18 -10.21 4.67 2.86
N VAL A 19 -9.11 3.94 2.91
CA VAL A 19 -8.68 3.19 4.11
C VAL A 19 -7.71 3.97 5.00
N LEU A 20 -7.22 5.13 4.56
CA LEU A 20 -6.45 6.03 5.43
C LEU A 20 -7.29 6.41 6.67
N ALA A 21 -6.61 6.51 7.81
CA ALA A 21 -7.20 6.81 9.13
C ALA A 21 -8.15 5.74 9.71
N THR A 22 -8.30 4.58 9.06
CA THR A 22 -9.00 3.44 9.66
C THR A 22 -8.21 2.81 10.81
N THR A 23 -8.89 1.99 11.62
CA THR A 23 -8.29 1.15 12.67
C THR A 23 -8.31 -0.33 12.23
N PRO A 24 -7.58 -1.25 12.87
CA PRO A 24 -7.58 -2.66 12.47
C PRO A 24 -8.94 -3.38 12.69
N HIS A 25 -9.88 -2.72 13.36
CA HIS A 25 -11.25 -3.20 13.56
C HIS A 25 -12.28 -2.32 12.84
N GLY A 26 -11.83 -1.31 12.09
CA GLY A 26 -12.73 -0.41 11.37
C GLY A 26 -13.39 -1.12 10.19
N GLN A 27 -14.68 -0.82 9.97
CA GLN A 27 -15.46 -1.43 8.89
C GLN A 27 -14.81 -1.22 7.51
N LEU A 28 -14.31 -0.02 7.22
CA LEU A 28 -13.62 0.28 5.94
C LEU A 28 -12.37 -0.58 5.74
N PHE A 29 -11.60 -0.84 6.80
CA PHE A 29 -10.45 -1.74 6.75
C PHE A 29 -10.88 -3.17 6.46
N GLN A 30 -11.87 -3.69 7.20
CA GLN A 30 -12.40 -5.05 7.01
C GLN A 30 -12.92 -5.27 5.58
N ARG A 31 -13.68 -4.29 5.04
CA ARG A 31 -14.18 -4.31 3.65
C ARG A 31 -13.04 -4.36 2.64
N HIS A 32 -11.97 -3.60 2.88
CA HIS A 32 -10.80 -3.60 2.01
C HIS A 32 -10.04 -4.93 2.05
N ILE A 33 -9.87 -5.55 3.23
CA ILE A 33 -9.29 -6.90 3.33
C ILE A 33 -10.15 -7.92 2.57
N ALA A 34 -11.48 -7.90 2.76
CA ALA A 34 -12.37 -8.80 2.04
C ALA A 34 -12.24 -8.64 0.51
N ALA A 35 -12.17 -7.40 0.02
CA ALA A 35 -11.96 -7.10 -1.39
C ALA A 35 -10.65 -7.68 -1.93
N LEU A 36 -9.53 -7.59 -1.17
CA LEU A 36 -8.24 -8.16 -1.56
C LEU A 36 -8.26 -9.68 -1.75
N TYR A 37 -9.13 -10.38 -1.01
CA TYR A 37 -9.34 -11.82 -1.16
C TYR A 37 -10.40 -12.16 -2.21
N GLY A 38 -10.98 -11.16 -2.89
CA GLY A 38 -12.07 -11.35 -3.84
C GLY A 38 -13.37 -11.84 -3.19
N LEU A 39 -13.55 -11.58 -1.89
CA LEU A 39 -14.75 -11.94 -1.16
C LEU A 39 -15.83 -10.89 -1.38
N ALA A 40 -17.08 -11.34 -1.48
CA ALA A 40 -18.22 -10.42 -1.51
C ALA A 40 -18.26 -9.65 -0.19
N VAL A 41 -18.30 -8.33 -0.28
CA VAL A 41 -18.60 -7.46 0.85
C VAL A 41 -20.10 -7.32 0.89
N GLU A 42 -20.81 -8.20 1.59
CA GLU A 42 -22.24 -7.98 1.81
C GLU A 42 -22.40 -6.76 2.71
N GLU A 43 -23.26 -5.82 2.31
CA GLU A 43 -23.36 -4.50 2.95
C GLU A 43 -23.92 -4.57 4.38
N GLU A 44 -24.55 -5.69 4.76
CA GLU A 44 -25.37 -5.82 5.98
C GLU A 44 -24.90 -6.88 6.99
N GLU A 45 -23.96 -7.78 6.64
CA GLU A 45 -23.41 -8.71 7.63
C GLU A 45 -22.17 -8.12 8.31
N GLU A 46 -22.35 -7.64 9.54
CA GLU A 46 -21.29 -7.14 10.43
C GLU A 46 -20.20 -8.21 10.69
N ASP A 47 -20.52 -9.49 10.46
CA ASP A 47 -19.67 -10.67 10.67
C ASP A 47 -19.44 -11.51 9.39
N GLY A 48 -19.52 -10.89 8.20
CA GLY A 48 -19.05 -11.55 6.97
C GLY A 48 -17.61 -12.07 7.15
N PRO A 49 -17.16 -13.12 6.41
CA PRO A 49 -15.89 -13.78 6.68
C PRO A 49 -14.70 -12.89 6.31
N VAL A 50 -14.35 -11.93 7.18
CA VAL A 50 -13.16 -11.11 7.04
C VAL A 50 -11.96 -12.03 7.24
N PRO A 51 -11.05 -12.15 6.25
CA PRO A 51 -9.82 -12.89 6.39
C PRO A 51 -9.08 -12.44 7.65
N LYS A 52 -8.66 -13.40 8.48
CA LYS A 52 -7.81 -13.11 9.64
C LYS A 52 -6.39 -12.83 9.18
N ALA A 53 -5.73 -11.89 9.85
CA ALA A 53 -4.30 -11.65 9.62
C ALA A 53 -3.52 -12.95 9.85
N SER A 54 -2.62 -13.28 8.92
CA SER A 54 -1.69 -14.41 9.03
C SER A 54 -0.74 -14.23 10.21
N THR A 55 -0.40 -12.97 10.54
CA THR A 55 0.38 -12.62 11.73
C THR A 55 -0.02 -11.24 12.21
N VAL A 56 -0.03 -11.06 13.53
CA VAL A 56 -0.14 -9.75 14.18
C VAL A 56 1.11 -9.56 15.04
N LYS A 57 1.84 -8.47 14.82
CA LYS A 57 3.00 -8.07 15.64
C LYS A 57 2.70 -6.74 16.30
N THR A 58 2.82 -6.69 17.61
CA THR A 58 2.55 -5.49 18.40
C THR A 58 3.83 -4.95 19.01
N PHE A 59 4.02 -3.64 18.91
CA PHE A 59 5.09 -2.87 19.54
C PHE A 59 4.46 -1.80 20.44
N SER A 60 5.30 -1.05 21.17
CA SER A 60 4.81 0.00 22.08
C SER A 60 4.04 1.11 21.36
N ASP A 61 4.42 1.41 20.14
CA ASP A 61 3.95 2.55 19.34
C ASP A 61 3.20 2.14 18.07
N CYS A 62 3.13 0.86 17.71
CA CYS A 62 2.47 0.41 16.50
C CYS A 62 2.03 -1.05 16.51
N GLU A 63 1.18 -1.43 15.56
CA GLU A 63 0.73 -2.80 15.31
C GLU A 63 0.80 -3.13 13.82
N TYR A 64 1.35 -4.30 13.48
CA TYR A 64 1.48 -4.78 12.11
C TYR A 64 0.56 -5.99 11.89
N HIS A 65 -0.34 -5.87 10.92
CA HIS A 65 -1.22 -6.96 10.48
C HIS A 65 -0.77 -7.45 9.10
N THR A 66 -0.26 -8.67 9.04
CA THR A 66 0.22 -9.29 7.82
C THR A 66 -0.84 -10.19 7.21
N TYR A 67 -1.11 -10.01 5.92
CA TYR A 67 -2.04 -10.82 5.13
C TYR A 67 -1.32 -11.43 3.94
N GLN A 68 -1.36 -12.76 3.84
CA GLN A 68 -0.88 -13.49 2.67
C GLN A 68 -2.03 -13.69 1.69
N LEU A 69 -1.93 -13.06 0.53
CA LEU A 69 -2.93 -13.16 -0.52
C LEU A 69 -2.61 -14.40 -1.37
N PRO A 70 -3.58 -15.31 -1.57
CA PRO A 70 -3.36 -16.47 -2.43
C PRO A 70 -3.10 -16.02 -3.87
N ALA A 71 -2.28 -16.80 -4.59
CA ALA A 71 -2.14 -16.63 -6.03
C ALA A 71 -3.54 -16.77 -6.66
N THR A 72 -3.98 -15.76 -7.42
CA THR A 72 -5.23 -15.87 -8.16
C THR A 72 -5.17 -17.06 -9.12
N SER A 73 -6.32 -17.68 -9.40
CA SER A 73 -6.49 -18.87 -10.24
C SER A 73 -5.98 -18.76 -11.69
N SER A 74 -5.38 -17.64 -12.08
CA SER A 74 -4.89 -17.34 -13.43
C SER A 74 -3.54 -18.00 -13.80
N GLY A 75 -3.03 -18.94 -13.00
CA GLY A 75 -1.86 -19.75 -13.36
C GLY A 75 -0.50 -19.04 -13.27
N GLN A 76 -0.45 -17.80 -12.77
CA GLN A 76 0.80 -17.15 -12.39
C GLN A 76 1.07 -17.36 -10.90
N HIS A 77 2.11 -18.14 -10.60
CA HIS A 77 2.52 -18.47 -9.25
C HIS A 77 3.18 -17.26 -8.55
N GLY A 78 2.61 -16.83 -7.42
CA GLY A 78 3.29 -15.99 -6.45
C GLY A 78 2.38 -15.60 -5.29
N ILE A 79 2.96 -15.47 -4.10
CA ILE A 79 2.25 -15.02 -2.90
C ILE A 79 2.51 -13.51 -2.81
N ALA A 80 1.45 -12.71 -2.81
CA ALA A 80 1.57 -11.31 -2.41
C ALA A 80 1.38 -11.22 -0.90
N THR A 81 2.13 -10.32 -0.28
CA THR A 81 1.97 -10.02 1.15
C THR A 81 1.64 -8.55 1.29
N VAL A 82 0.55 -8.28 2.01
CA VAL A 82 0.15 -6.95 2.41
C VAL A 82 0.34 -6.83 3.92
N VAL A 83 1.06 -5.80 4.37
CA VAL A 83 1.20 -5.51 5.79
C VAL A 83 0.62 -4.14 6.09
N TYR A 84 -0.36 -4.09 6.97
CA TYR A 84 -0.92 -2.83 7.47
C TYR A 84 -0.21 -2.47 8.77
N CYS A 85 0.39 -1.28 8.82
CA CYS A 85 0.99 -0.70 10.01
C CYS A 85 0.03 0.32 10.59
N PHE A 86 -0.41 0.10 11.83
CA PHE A 86 -1.25 1.02 12.58
C PHE A 86 -0.41 1.70 13.65
N ASP A 87 -0.30 3.02 13.58
CA ASP A 87 0.36 3.84 14.58
C ASP A 87 -0.55 4.00 15.80
N ARG A 88 0.04 3.93 16.98
CA ARG A 88 -0.63 4.17 18.25
C ARG A 88 -0.47 5.62 18.66
N ASP A 89 -1.59 6.31 18.85
CA ASP A 89 -1.56 7.64 19.44
C ASP A 89 -1.08 7.55 20.89
N ALA A 90 -0.02 8.30 21.22
CA ALA A 90 0.61 8.24 22.54
C ALA A 90 -0.28 8.75 23.69
N ARG A 91 -1.33 9.51 23.38
CA ARG A 91 -2.25 10.13 24.35
C ARG A 91 -3.50 9.29 24.55
N THR A 92 -4.09 8.78 23.47
CA THR A 92 -5.35 8.03 23.51
C THR A 92 -5.16 6.52 23.44
N SER A 93 -3.97 6.05 23.07
CA SER A 93 -3.68 4.64 22.74
C SER A 93 -4.48 4.09 21.57
N GLU A 94 -5.22 4.93 20.85
CA GLU A 94 -5.98 4.54 19.66
C GLU A 94 -5.04 4.21 18.50
N LEU A 95 -5.42 3.20 17.71
CA LEU A 95 -4.69 2.77 16.54
C LEU A 95 -5.25 3.47 15.30
N SER A 96 -4.39 4.01 14.45
CA SER A 96 -4.77 4.55 13.15
C SER A 96 -3.82 4.07 12.07
N LEU A 97 -4.32 3.81 10.86
CA LEU A 97 -3.49 3.34 9.75
C LEU A 97 -2.43 4.38 9.40
N GLY A 98 -1.16 4.00 9.59
CA GLY A 98 0.03 4.80 9.30
C GLY A 98 0.64 4.45 7.95
N ALA A 99 0.76 3.15 7.65
CA ALA A 99 1.33 2.67 6.39
C ALA A 99 0.76 1.33 5.91
N ILE A 100 0.91 1.06 4.62
CA ILE A 100 0.65 -0.23 3.98
C ILE A 100 1.90 -0.63 3.20
N HIS A 101 2.41 -1.81 3.48
CA HIS A 101 3.54 -2.42 2.80
C HIS A 101 3.03 -3.49 1.84
N LEU A 102 3.57 -3.46 0.62
CA LEU A 102 3.17 -4.32 -0.48
C LEU A 102 4.39 -5.05 -1.03
N THR A 103 4.39 -6.39 -0.96
CA THR A 103 5.48 -7.23 -1.47
C THR A 103 4.94 -8.44 -2.25
N GLY A 104 5.77 -9.07 -3.07
CA GLY A 104 5.45 -10.30 -3.81
C GLY A 104 5.21 -10.08 -5.31
N SER A 105 4.35 -10.90 -5.93
CA SER A 105 4.05 -10.80 -7.37
C SER A 105 2.82 -9.93 -7.65
N SER A 106 2.87 -9.19 -8.76
CA SER A 106 2.08 -8.01 -9.09
C SER A 106 0.56 -8.17 -9.24
N MET A 107 0.00 -9.38 -9.23
CA MET A 107 -1.39 -9.60 -9.68
C MET A 107 -2.50 -9.26 -8.68
N PRO A 108 -2.38 -9.48 -7.35
CA PRO A 108 -3.44 -9.06 -6.42
C PRO A 108 -3.53 -7.54 -6.26
N MET A 109 -2.50 -6.79 -6.69
CA MET A 109 -2.35 -5.39 -6.31
C MET A 109 -3.03 -4.37 -7.22
N ARG A 110 -3.62 -4.81 -8.34
CA ARG A 110 -4.40 -3.91 -9.22
C ARG A 110 -5.54 -3.21 -8.48
N GLN A 111 -6.00 -3.79 -7.37
CA GLN A 111 -7.03 -3.18 -6.52
C GLN A 111 -6.56 -1.94 -5.75
N PHE A 112 -5.25 -1.76 -5.54
CA PHE A 112 -4.76 -0.58 -4.80
C PHE A 112 -4.80 0.70 -5.64
N ALA A 113 -4.99 0.62 -6.97
CA ALA A 113 -4.97 1.77 -7.88
C ALA A 113 -3.86 2.78 -7.52
N LEU A 114 -2.62 2.29 -7.48
CA LEU A 114 -1.47 3.03 -6.95
C LEU A 114 -1.23 4.33 -7.72
N PRO A 115 -0.77 5.41 -7.05
CA PRO A 115 -0.50 6.68 -7.73
C PRO A 115 0.49 6.49 -8.89
N GLY A 116 0.27 7.18 -10.01
CA GLY A 116 1.11 7.03 -11.20
C GLY A 116 1.00 5.66 -11.88
N ASN A 117 0.03 4.82 -11.49
CA ASN A 117 -0.13 3.44 -11.95
C ASN A 117 1.14 2.59 -11.75
N ILE A 118 1.89 2.83 -10.67
CA ILE A 118 3.07 2.04 -10.36
C ILE A 118 2.67 0.59 -10.03
N GLU A 119 3.53 -0.37 -10.37
CA GLU A 119 3.32 -1.80 -10.12
C GLU A 119 4.60 -2.45 -9.59
N LEU A 120 4.50 -3.51 -8.78
CA LEU A 120 5.68 -4.27 -8.29
C LEU A 120 6.57 -4.85 -9.42
N SER A 121 6.01 -5.00 -10.62
CA SER A 121 6.73 -5.47 -11.81
C SER A 121 7.65 -4.41 -12.43
N MET A 122 7.52 -3.15 -12.02
CA MET A 122 8.31 -2.06 -12.58
C MET A 122 9.77 -2.07 -12.12
N THR A 123 10.63 -1.41 -12.89
CA THR A 123 11.99 -1.07 -12.49
C THR A 123 12.06 0.30 -11.81
N GLY A 124 13.16 0.58 -11.09
CA GLY A 124 13.40 1.90 -10.52
C GLY A 124 13.31 3.03 -11.55
N ARG A 125 13.86 2.83 -12.75
CA ARG A 125 13.74 3.80 -13.87
C ARG A 125 12.30 4.06 -14.27
N GLN A 126 11.47 3.02 -14.37
CA GLN A 126 10.06 3.15 -14.73
C GLN A 126 9.26 3.91 -13.68
N VAL A 127 9.55 3.69 -12.39
CA VAL A 127 8.92 4.44 -11.30
C VAL A 127 9.26 5.93 -11.39
N VAL A 128 10.53 6.28 -11.59
CA VAL A 128 10.95 7.69 -11.74
C VAL A 128 10.31 8.32 -12.98
N ALA A 129 10.19 7.57 -14.09
CA ALA A 129 9.48 8.06 -15.27
C ALA A 129 7.99 8.32 -15.01
N ALA A 130 7.35 7.54 -14.13
CA ALA A 130 5.94 7.67 -13.78
C ALA A 130 5.66 8.76 -12.73
N LEU A 131 6.53 8.91 -11.73
CA LEU A 131 6.31 9.78 -10.55
C LEU A 131 7.17 11.06 -10.56
N GLY A 132 8.18 11.15 -11.43
CA GLY A 132 9.23 12.17 -11.36
C GLY A 132 10.32 11.82 -10.35
N GLU A 133 11.24 12.76 -10.11
CA GLU A 133 12.34 12.56 -9.15
C GLU A 133 11.82 12.44 -7.70
N PRO A 134 12.33 11.47 -6.91
CA PRO A 134 11.95 11.35 -5.51
C PRO A 134 12.57 12.47 -4.67
N GLU A 135 11.91 12.88 -3.58
CA GLU A 135 12.49 13.89 -2.68
C GLU A 135 13.55 13.30 -1.75
N ARG A 136 13.47 12.01 -1.43
CA ARG A 136 14.47 11.31 -0.61
C ARG A 136 14.91 9.99 -1.23
N LYS A 137 16.16 9.66 -0.96
CA LYS A 137 16.83 8.42 -1.37
C LYS A 137 17.62 7.91 -0.16
N GLY A 138 17.66 6.60 0.04
CA GLY A 138 18.51 6.00 1.06
C GLY A 138 19.07 4.65 0.63
N GLY A 139 20.16 4.28 1.28
CA GLY A 139 20.87 3.04 1.04
C GLY A 139 20.51 1.94 2.03
N PRO A 140 21.04 0.72 1.80
CA PRO A 140 20.89 -0.39 2.72
C PRO A 140 21.35 0.00 4.13
N THR A 141 20.46 -0.12 5.12
CA THR A 141 20.79 0.01 6.55
C THR A 141 21.10 -1.34 7.19
N SER A 142 20.79 -2.43 6.49
CA SER A 142 21.11 -3.80 6.83
C SER A 142 21.27 -4.64 5.55
N SER A 143 21.77 -5.87 5.68
CA SER A 143 21.80 -6.83 4.57
C SER A 143 20.40 -7.21 4.05
N ALA A 144 19.35 -6.88 4.81
CA ALA A 144 17.97 -7.20 4.50
C ALA A 144 17.20 -6.02 3.87
N SER A 145 17.81 -4.86 3.67
CA SER A 145 17.21 -3.67 3.04
C SER A 145 17.97 -3.32 1.77
N GLY A 146 17.27 -3.04 0.67
CA GLY A 146 17.85 -2.50 -0.55
C GLY A 146 17.97 -0.98 -0.54
N VAL A 147 18.33 -0.39 -1.68
CA VAL A 147 18.16 1.04 -1.92
C VAL A 147 16.69 1.41 -2.04
N TRP A 148 16.31 2.58 -1.55
CA TRP A 148 14.91 3.03 -1.54
C TRP A 148 14.77 4.50 -1.93
N MET A 149 13.64 4.81 -2.57
CA MET A 149 13.25 6.15 -3.00
C MET A 149 11.91 6.51 -2.36
N ALA A 150 11.73 7.77 -1.96
CA ALA A 150 10.47 8.24 -1.37
C ALA A 150 9.96 9.50 -2.07
N TRP A 151 8.65 9.48 -2.33
CA TRP A 151 7.85 10.61 -2.78
C TRP A 151 6.95 11.09 -1.62
N ASP A 152 7.54 11.81 -0.66
CA ASP A 152 6.95 12.17 0.64
C ASP A 152 5.63 12.93 0.47
N ARG A 153 5.55 13.81 -0.55
CA ARG A 153 4.31 14.57 -0.85
C ARG A 153 3.15 13.69 -1.27
N THR A 154 3.44 12.55 -1.89
CA THR A 154 2.43 11.58 -2.31
C THR A 154 2.30 10.40 -1.35
N GLY A 155 3.15 10.33 -0.32
CA GLY A 155 3.12 9.24 0.65
C GLY A 155 3.56 7.91 0.07
N ILE A 156 4.55 7.90 -0.83
CA ILE A 156 5.01 6.68 -1.51
C ILE A 156 6.48 6.46 -1.17
N GLN A 157 6.85 5.21 -0.91
CA GLN A 157 8.23 4.76 -0.89
C GLN A 157 8.34 3.46 -1.69
N VAL A 158 9.44 3.31 -2.41
CA VAL A 158 9.73 2.13 -3.22
C VAL A 158 11.11 1.63 -2.83
N GLU A 159 11.19 0.37 -2.42
CA GLU A 159 12.45 -0.33 -2.21
C GLU A 159 12.78 -1.18 -3.45
N LEU A 160 14.02 -1.08 -3.93
CA LEU A 160 14.50 -1.84 -5.09
C LEU A 160 15.26 -3.08 -4.65
N SER A 161 15.24 -4.10 -5.50
CA SER A 161 16.07 -5.30 -5.37
C SER A 161 17.53 -5.03 -5.78
N ALA A 162 18.14 -4.00 -5.19
CA ALA A 162 19.51 -3.56 -5.44
C ALA A 162 20.16 -3.05 -4.15
N ILE A 163 21.49 -3.17 -4.10
CA ILE A 163 22.32 -2.73 -2.97
C ILE A 163 22.89 -1.32 -3.16
N ASP A 164 22.90 -0.82 -4.40
CA ASP A 164 23.37 0.51 -4.77
C ASP A 164 22.53 1.11 -5.91
N TRP A 165 22.85 2.35 -6.28
CA TRP A 165 22.12 3.15 -7.26
C TRP A 165 22.56 2.92 -8.71
N GLU A 166 23.58 2.09 -8.95
CA GLU A 166 24.15 1.84 -10.29
C GLU A 166 23.32 0.83 -11.10
N HIS A 167 22.18 0.39 -10.55
CA HIS A 167 21.28 -0.59 -11.14
C HIS A 167 19.89 0.00 -11.44
N PRO A 168 19.76 0.88 -12.45
CA PRO A 168 18.48 1.53 -12.78
C PRO A 168 17.38 0.56 -13.24
N ASP A 169 17.77 -0.63 -13.69
CA ASP A 169 16.86 -1.70 -14.13
C ASP A 169 16.52 -2.70 -13.00
N ALA A 170 16.92 -2.40 -11.76
CA ALA A 170 16.51 -3.17 -10.60
C ALA A 170 14.98 -3.12 -10.42
N THR A 171 14.39 -4.29 -10.18
CA THR A 171 12.96 -4.46 -9.95
C THR A 171 12.57 -3.97 -8.57
N ILE A 172 11.33 -3.52 -8.42
CA ILE A 172 10.78 -3.21 -7.10
C ILE A 172 10.70 -4.48 -6.26
N ARG A 173 11.14 -4.37 -5.01
CA ARG A 173 10.97 -5.38 -3.96
C ARG A 173 9.72 -5.12 -3.13
N GLU A 174 9.51 -3.86 -2.79
CA GLU A 174 8.44 -3.42 -1.90
C GLU A 174 7.93 -2.03 -2.30
N ILE A 175 6.61 -1.84 -2.22
CA ILE A 175 5.97 -0.53 -2.27
C ILE A 175 5.37 -0.26 -0.89
N ILE A 176 5.69 0.89 -0.32
CA ILE A 176 5.14 1.36 0.94
C ILE A 176 4.31 2.60 0.64
N LEU A 177 3.05 2.55 1.06
CA LEU A 177 2.15 3.69 1.05
C LEU A 177 2.00 4.18 2.48
N TYR A 178 2.14 5.47 2.72
CA TYR A 178 2.03 6.05 4.05
C TYR A 178 1.30 7.38 4.00
N ARG A 179 0.80 7.82 5.16
CA ARG A 179 0.17 9.13 5.29
C ARG A 179 1.20 10.22 4.94
N PRO A 180 0.98 11.06 3.92
CA PRO A 180 1.86 12.19 3.64
C PRO A 180 1.98 13.10 4.87
N ALA A 181 3.17 13.63 5.11
CA ALA A 181 3.34 14.68 6.11
C ALA A 181 2.53 15.91 5.65
N VAL A 182 1.64 16.39 6.52
CA VAL A 182 0.83 17.60 6.31
C VAL A 182 1.66 18.85 6.57
#